data_AF-A0A3M2IZB0-F1
#
_entry.id   AF-A0A3M2IZB0-F1
#
_cell.length_a   1.000
_cell.length_b   1.000
_cell.length_c   1.000
_cell.angle_alpha   90.00
_cell.angle_beta   90.00
_cell.angle_gamma   90.00
#
_symmetry.space_group_name_H-M   'P 1'
#
loop_
_entity.id
_entity.type
_entity.pdbx_description
1 polymer ?
#
loop_
_entity_poly.entity_id
_entity_poly.type
_entity_poly.pdbx_seq_one_letter_code
_entity_poly.pdbx_strand_id
1 'polypeptide(L)'
;MTHRRLLALTACASVVLLSGCVRGVGEDASDTGTEGAVPDAVLFDQIADLPGVASTDGLVFQHPFGYSAAYAGDITVEDGADPLCVLDEALSILHQGRADVDLLVSVVTPEMTYDLLSLVGRDGSAEERYGPQPTEPRDSATVRPCTPPDAGTSAAASATPTP
;
A
#
# COMPACT_ATOMS: atom_id res chain seq x y z
N MET A 1 -32.98 -41.76 -37.16
CA MET A 1 -33.25 -40.74 -38.19
C MET A 1 -32.36 -39.55 -37.93
N THR A 2 -31.34 -39.44 -38.77
CA THR A 2 -30.32 -38.40 -38.89
C THR A 2 -30.92 -37.07 -39.32
N HIS A 3 -30.57 -35.97 -38.65
CA HIS A 3 -30.25 -34.71 -39.33
C HIS A 3 -29.25 -33.88 -38.51
N ARG A 4 -27.98 -33.96 -38.94
CA ARG A 4 -26.96 -32.91 -38.76
C ARG A 4 -27.48 -31.61 -39.37
N ARG A 5 -27.29 -30.47 -38.70
CA ARG A 5 -27.16 -29.16 -39.35
C ARG A 5 -26.04 -28.36 -38.69
N LEU A 6 -24.93 -28.30 -39.43
CA LEU A 6 -23.94 -27.21 -39.41
C LEU A 6 -24.61 -25.89 -39.77
N LEU A 7 -24.19 -24.79 -39.14
CA LEU A 7 -24.19 -23.38 -39.60
C LEU A 7 -23.83 -22.52 -38.37
N ALA A 8 -22.97 -21.52 -38.35
CA ALA A 8 -21.92 -21.03 -39.24
C ALA A 8 -21.06 -20.08 -38.39
N LEU A 9 -19.72 -20.14 -38.54
CA LEU A 9 -18.82 -19.11 -38.05
C LEU A 9 -19.23 -17.76 -38.66
N THR A 10 -19.44 -16.75 -37.82
CA THR A 10 -19.39 -15.34 -38.26
C THR A 10 -18.53 -14.58 -37.27
N ALA A 11 -17.25 -14.44 -37.61
CA ALA A 11 -16.30 -13.57 -36.93
C ALA A 11 -16.52 -12.13 -37.43
N CYS A 12 -17.13 -11.28 -36.62
CA CYS A 12 -17.15 -9.83 -36.85
C CYS A 12 -16.00 -9.20 -36.07
N ALA A 13 -14.83 -9.09 -36.70
CA ALA A 13 -13.73 -8.27 -36.23
C ALA A 13 -14.10 -6.79 -36.40
N SER A 14 -14.41 -6.12 -35.29
CA SER A 14 -14.66 -4.67 -35.26
C SER A 14 -13.40 -3.99 -34.75
N VAL A 15 -12.60 -3.44 -35.69
CA VAL A 15 -11.48 -2.56 -35.40
C VAL A 15 -12.05 -1.17 -35.11
N VAL A 16 -12.10 -0.78 -33.84
CA VAL A 16 -12.44 0.60 -33.43
C VAL A 16 -11.13 1.35 -33.21
N LEU A 17 -10.68 2.03 -34.26
CA LEU A 17 -9.64 3.06 -34.20
C LEU A 17 -10.27 4.35 -33.68
N LEU A 18 -10.20 4.59 -32.36
CA LEU A 18 -10.49 5.90 -31.78
C LEU A 18 -9.18 6.66 -31.59
N SER A 19 -8.86 7.49 -32.58
CA SER A 19 -7.89 8.57 -32.49
C SER A 19 -8.52 9.72 -31.68
N GLY A 20 -8.18 9.82 -30.39
CA GLY A 20 -8.54 10.94 -29.53
C GLY A 20 -7.32 11.83 -29.27
N CYS A 21 -7.38 13.08 -29.73
CA CYS A 21 -6.33 14.07 -29.59
C CYS A 21 -6.24 14.68 -28.18
N VAL A 22 -4.99 14.90 -27.79
CA VAL A 22 -4.41 15.69 -26.70
C VAL A 22 -5.16 16.97 -26.28
N ARG A 23 -5.37 17.13 -24.96
CA ARG A 23 -5.60 18.39 -24.18
C ARG A 23 -5.81 17.95 -22.72
N GLY A 24 -5.06 18.31 -21.68
CA GLY A 24 -3.98 19.27 -21.45
C GLY A 24 -4.06 19.67 -19.96
N VAL A 25 -2.90 19.83 -19.32
CA VAL A 25 -2.66 20.46 -17.99
C VAL A 25 -2.94 19.58 -16.76
N GLY A 26 -1.86 18.98 -16.26
CA GLY A 26 -1.80 18.31 -14.96
C GLY A 26 -0.53 17.49 -14.71
N GLU A 27 0.53 17.61 -15.52
CA GLU A 27 1.84 17.02 -15.23
C GLU A 27 2.63 17.97 -14.31
N ASP A 28 2.20 18.04 -13.05
CA ASP A 28 3.05 18.44 -11.92
C ASP A 28 3.12 17.26 -10.94
N ALA A 29 3.45 16.08 -11.47
CA ALA A 29 4.08 15.04 -10.67
C ALA A 29 5.53 15.02 -11.14
N SER A 30 6.36 15.85 -10.51
CA SER A 30 7.80 15.60 -10.55
C SER A 30 8.04 14.27 -9.85
N ASP A 31 7.94 13.21 -10.65
CA ASP A 31 8.51 11.90 -10.43
C ASP A 31 10.03 12.08 -10.43
N THR A 32 10.55 12.72 -9.38
CA THR A 32 11.93 12.50 -8.98
C THR A 32 11.92 11.14 -8.32
N GLY A 33 11.86 10.09 -9.16
CA GLY A 33 12.07 8.72 -8.74
C GLY A 33 13.38 8.70 -7.98
N THR A 34 13.29 8.49 -6.67
CA THR A 34 14.46 8.22 -5.85
C THR A 34 15.06 6.95 -6.43
N GLU A 35 16.28 7.06 -6.99
CA GLU A 35 16.99 5.94 -7.61
C GLU A 35 16.97 4.75 -6.64
N GLY A 36 16.24 3.68 -6.96
CA GLY A 36 16.09 2.52 -6.08
C GLY A 36 14.67 2.23 -5.56
N ALA A 37 13.76 3.20 -5.57
CA ALA A 37 12.44 3.07 -4.94
C ALA A 37 11.38 2.44 -5.86
N VAL A 38 10.40 1.77 -5.25
CA VAL A 38 9.14 1.44 -5.92
C VAL A 38 8.29 2.72 -6.06
N PRO A 39 7.63 2.98 -7.21
CA PRO A 39 6.79 4.16 -7.38
C PRO A 39 5.63 4.22 -6.37
N ASP A 40 5.35 5.41 -5.82
CA ASP A 40 4.33 5.61 -4.78
C ASP A 40 2.96 5.06 -5.17
N ALA A 41 2.53 5.30 -6.42
CA ALA A 41 1.24 4.79 -6.91
C ALA A 41 1.16 3.26 -6.85
N VAL A 42 2.25 2.57 -7.18
CA VAL A 42 2.31 1.10 -7.11
C VAL A 42 2.25 0.64 -5.66
N LEU A 43 2.95 1.32 -4.74
CA LEU A 43 2.89 1.00 -3.31
C LEU A 43 1.45 1.12 -2.79
N PHE A 44 0.76 2.21 -3.11
CA PHE A 44 -0.60 2.45 -2.65
C PHE A 44 -1.61 1.45 -3.25
N ASP A 45 -1.48 1.14 -4.54
CA ASP A 45 -2.29 0.10 -5.20
C ASP A 45 -2.07 -1.27 -4.54
N GLN A 46 -0.82 -1.65 -4.27
CA GLN A 46 -0.51 -2.93 -3.61
C GLN A 46 -1.05 -3.01 -2.18
N ILE A 47 -1.07 -1.89 -1.44
CA ILE A 47 -1.66 -1.83 -0.09
C ILE A 47 -3.18 -1.96 -0.17
N ALA A 48 -3.81 -1.29 -1.14
CA ALA A 48 -5.26 -1.39 -1.35
C ALA A 48 -5.70 -2.82 -1.70
N ASP A 49 -4.83 -3.59 -2.35
CA ASP A 49 -5.06 -4.99 -2.73
C ASP A 49 -4.76 -6.00 -1.59
N LEU A 50 -4.28 -5.57 -0.41
CA LEU A 50 -4.00 -6.47 0.70
C LEU A 50 -5.30 -7.09 1.27
N PRO A 51 -5.29 -8.40 1.62
CA PRO A 51 -6.43 -9.02 2.28
C PRO A 51 -6.80 -8.30 3.59
N GLY A 52 -8.08 -7.93 3.73
CA GLY A 52 -8.60 -7.27 4.92
C GLY A 52 -8.48 -5.74 4.92
N VAL A 53 -7.98 -5.13 3.84
CA VAL A 53 -8.02 -3.66 3.66
C VAL A 53 -9.39 -3.25 3.10
N ALA A 54 -10.05 -2.31 3.76
CA ALA A 54 -11.32 -1.73 3.33
C ALA A 54 -11.15 -0.38 2.60
N SER A 55 -10.19 0.44 3.02
CA SER A 55 -9.87 1.73 2.35
C SER A 55 -8.45 2.21 2.69
N THR A 56 -7.84 2.88 1.72
CA THR A 56 -6.55 3.59 1.80
C THR A 56 -6.67 5.06 1.40
N ASP A 57 -7.88 5.63 1.35
CA ASP A 57 -8.15 6.98 0.79
C ASP A 57 -7.36 8.10 1.49
N GLY A 58 -6.92 7.88 2.73
CA GLY A 58 -6.12 8.82 3.51
C GLY A 58 -4.61 8.70 3.31
N LEU A 59 -4.12 7.67 2.60
CA LEU A 59 -2.70 7.37 2.46
C LEU A 59 -2.05 8.27 1.40
N VAL A 60 -1.03 9.03 1.81
CA VAL A 60 -0.32 9.97 0.93
C VAL A 60 1.16 10.04 1.26
N PHE A 61 1.97 10.40 0.26
CA PHE A 61 3.30 10.96 0.50
C PHE A 61 3.18 12.48 0.73
N GLN A 62 3.80 12.97 1.79
CA GLN A 62 3.80 14.39 2.11
C GLN A 62 5.18 14.90 2.54
N HIS A 63 5.47 16.15 2.20
CA HIS A 63 6.69 16.85 2.59
C HIS A 63 6.32 18.22 3.20
N PRO A 64 5.82 18.25 4.45
CA PRO A 64 5.42 19.50 5.08
C PRO A 64 6.65 20.37 5.38
N PHE A 65 6.53 21.68 5.18
CA PHE A 65 7.62 22.62 5.44
C PHE A 65 8.06 22.58 6.91
N GLY A 66 9.36 22.34 7.14
CA GLY A 66 9.95 22.28 8.48
C GLY A 66 9.89 20.92 9.16
N TYR A 67 9.44 19.87 8.46
CA TYR A 67 9.38 18.50 8.94
C TYR A 67 10.01 17.54 7.93
N SER A 68 10.32 16.32 8.37
CA SER A 68 10.75 15.23 7.50
C SER A 68 9.65 14.85 6.51
N ALA A 69 10.05 14.34 5.35
CA ALA A 69 9.14 13.71 4.41
C ALA A 69 8.55 12.44 5.04
N ALA A 70 7.29 12.12 4.75
CA ALA A 70 6.65 10.95 5.31
C ALA A 70 5.61 10.35 4.35
N TYR A 71 5.46 9.03 4.42
CA TYR A 71 4.18 8.39 4.08
C TYR A 71 3.28 8.50 5.31
N ALA A 72 2.09 9.06 5.14
CA ALA A 72 1.16 9.32 6.24
C ALA A 72 -0.27 9.03 5.82
N GLY A 73 -1.11 8.65 6.78
CA GLY A 73 -2.52 8.41 6.56
C GLY A 73 -3.06 7.24 7.34
N ASP A 74 -4.37 7.05 7.24
CA ASP A 74 -5.10 5.98 7.90
C ASP A 74 -5.51 4.91 6.90
N ILE A 75 -5.33 3.65 7.28
CA ILE A 75 -5.84 2.47 6.60
C ILE A 75 -7.03 1.97 7.42
N THR A 76 -8.17 1.79 6.76
CA THR A 76 -9.35 1.16 7.36
C THR A 76 -9.34 -0.32 6.99
N VAL A 77 -9.66 -1.19 7.96
CA VAL A 77 -9.70 -2.64 7.76
C VAL A 77 -11.12 -3.18 7.75
N GLU A 78 -11.31 -4.31 7.08
CA GLU A 78 -12.57 -5.06 7.07
C GLU A 78 -12.88 -5.68 8.44
N ASP A 79 -14.17 -5.89 8.72
CA ASP A 79 -14.61 -6.59 9.92
C ASP A 79 -14.03 -8.02 9.96
N GLY A 80 -13.24 -8.32 11.00
CA GLY A 80 -12.62 -9.63 11.20
C GLY A 80 -11.22 -9.79 10.61
N ALA A 81 -10.68 -8.76 9.94
CA ALA A 81 -9.27 -8.69 9.62
C ALA A 81 -8.43 -8.46 10.89
N ASP A 82 -7.18 -8.95 10.90
CA ASP A 82 -6.22 -8.62 11.96
C ASP A 82 -5.55 -7.26 11.63
N PRO A 83 -5.84 -6.19 12.39
CA PRO A 83 -5.32 -4.87 12.10
C PRO A 83 -3.80 -4.79 12.19
N LEU A 84 -3.15 -5.58 13.07
CA LEU A 84 -1.70 -5.60 13.17
C LEU A 84 -1.07 -6.30 11.97
N CYS A 85 -1.75 -7.30 11.39
CA CYS A 85 -1.28 -7.92 10.17
C CYS A 85 -1.36 -6.99 8.96
N VAL A 86 -2.50 -6.33 8.77
CA VAL A 86 -2.65 -5.34 7.69
C VAL A 86 -1.59 -4.25 7.82
N LEU A 87 -1.39 -3.74 9.04
CA LEU A 87 -0.39 -2.71 9.31
C LEU A 87 1.03 -3.21 8.98
N ASP A 88 1.39 -4.43 9.39
CA ASP A 88 2.73 -4.98 9.16
C ASP A 88 3.04 -5.15 7.67
N GLU A 89 2.09 -5.67 6.91
CA GLU A 89 2.22 -5.87 5.47
C GLU A 89 2.27 -4.53 4.73
N ALA A 90 1.42 -3.57 5.12
CA ALA A 90 1.41 -2.23 4.54
C ALA A 90 2.73 -1.48 4.79
N LEU A 91 3.25 -1.50 6.02
CA LEU A 91 4.53 -0.87 6.36
C LEU A 91 5.70 -1.56 5.67
N SER A 92 5.67 -2.88 5.51
CA SER A 92 6.65 -3.64 4.70
C SER A 92 6.65 -3.19 3.23
N ILE A 93 5.48 -2.87 2.67
CA ILE A 93 5.37 -2.34 1.30
C ILE A 93 5.96 -0.92 1.24
N LEU A 94 5.53 -0.02 2.12
CA LEU A 94 5.98 1.39 2.13
C LEU A 94 7.49 1.52 2.39
N HIS A 95 8.09 0.62 3.17
CA HIS A 95 9.53 0.59 3.41
C HIS A 95 10.35 0.33 2.13
N GLN A 96 9.73 -0.11 1.04
CA GLN A 96 10.38 -0.28 -0.27
C GLN A 96 10.21 0.94 -1.19
N GLY A 97 9.57 2.00 -0.69
CA GLY A 97 9.40 3.26 -1.38
C GLY A 97 10.61 4.18 -1.26
N ARG A 98 10.34 5.47 -1.11
CA ARG A 98 11.37 6.52 -1.04
C ARG A 98 12.27 6.32 0.18
N ALA A 99 13.57 6.54 -0.02
CA ALA A 99 14.54 6.55 1.07
C ALA A 99 14.43 7.81 1.94
N ASP A 100 14.88 7.69 3.21
CA ASP A 100 14.91 8.75 4.21
C ASP A 100 13.54 9.43 4.46
N VAL A 101 12.47 8.63 4.43
CA VAL A 101 11.10 9.07 4.75
C VAL A 101 10.57 8.37 5.99
N ASP A 102 9.79 9.10 6.79
CA ASP A 102 9.11 8.53 7.96
C ASP A 102 7.87 7.72 7.55
N LEU A 103 7.53 6.71 8.36
CA LEU A 103 6.32 5.90 8.19
C LEU A 103 5.30 6.27 9.27
N LEU A 104 4.43 7.24 8.97
CA LEU A 104 3.40 7.78 9.86
C LEU A 104 2.01 7.25 9.49
N VAL A 105 1.95 5.97 9.12
CA VAL A 105 0.73 5.28 8.72
C VAL A 105 0.13 4.56 9.91
N SER A 106 -1.19 4.65 10.05
CA SER A 106 -1.94 3.95 11.09
C SER A 106 -3.00 3.04 10.49
N VAL A 107 -3.33 1.95 11.19
CA VAL A 107 -4.56 1.19 10.97
C VAL A 107 -5.56 1.57 12.05
N VAL A 108 -6.74 2.04 11.63
CA VAL A 108 -7.80 2.50 12.52
C VAL A 108 -8.92 1.47 12.56
N THR A 109 -9.30 1.06 13.77
CA THR A 109 -10.50 0.27 14.05
C THR A 109 -11.48 1.10 14.89
N PRO A 110 -12.75 0.66 15.07
CA PRO A 110 -13.69 1.36 15.94
C PRO A 110 -13.22 1.50 17.39
N GLU A 111 -12.28 0.66 17.83
CA GLU A 111 -11.85 0.55 19.21
C GLU A 111 -10.47 1.17 19.44
N MET A 112 -9.56 1.00 18.47
CA MET A 112 -8.13 1.22 18.65
C MET A 112 -7.49 1.75 17.38
N THR A 113 -6.42 2.52 17.55
CA THR A 113 -5.49 2.90 16.49
C THR A 113 -4.16 2.19 16.69
N TYR A 114 -3.62 1.62 15.62
CA TYR A 114 -2.35 0.90 15.57
C TYR A 114 -1.40 1.59 14.61
N ASP A 115 -0.13 1.73 15.01
CA ASP A 115 0.93 2.40 14.27
C ASP A 115 2.24 1.58 14.33
N LEU A 116 3.32 2.08 13.72
CA LEU A 116 4.60 1.39 13.74
C LEU A 116 5.04 0.97 15.17
N LEU A 117 4.81 1.84 16.17
CA LEU A 117 5.16 1.55 17.58
C LEU A 117 4.36 0.39 18.17
N SER A 118 3.20 0.08 17.59
CA SER A 118 2.40 -1.10 17.95
C SER A 118 3.07 -2.41 17.50
N LEU A 119 3.93 -2.37 16.48
CA LEU A 119 4.67 -3.53 15.96
C LEU A 119 6.09 -3.68 16.55
N VAL A 120 6.80 -2.56 16.74
CA VAL A 120 8.23 -2.56 17.12
C VAL A 120 8.49 -2.07 18.55
N GLY A 121 7.47 -1.54 19.22
CA GLY A 121 7.63 -0.91 20.53
C GLY A 121 8.31 0.46 20.45
N ARG A 122 8.53 1.08 21.61
CA ARG A 122 9.05 2.47 21.71
C ARG A 122 10.46 2.64 21.15
N ASP A 123 11.30 1.64 21.34
CA ASP A 123 12.73 1.70 21.03
C ASP A 123 13.07 0.98 19.72
N GLY A 124 12.08 0.39 19.05
CA GLY A 124 12.27 -0.33 17.79
C GLY A 124 12.09 0.55 16.57
N SER A 125 12.54 0.05 15.42
CA SER A 125 12.49 0.78 14.14
C SER A 125 12.01 -0.07 12.98
N ALA A 126 11.58 0.60 11.90
CA ALA A 126 11.24 -0.06 10.63
C ALA A 126 12.44 -0.79 10.03
N GLU A 127 13.65 -0.23 10.13
CA GLU A 127 14.87 -0.87 9.60
C GLU A 127 15.21 -2.16 10.35
N GLU A 128 15.09 -2.19 11.68
CA GLU A 128 15.30 -3.43 12.46
C GLU A 128 14.29 -4.52 12.10
N ARG A 129 13.04 -4.14 11.80
CA ARG A 129 11.95 -5.08 11.48
C ARG A 129 11.99 -5.56 10.02
N TYR A 130 12.21 -4.64 9.09
CA TYR A 130 12.09 -4.89 7.66
C TYR A 130 13.41 -5.12 6.95
N GLY A 131 14.53 -4.79 7.59
CA GLY A 131 15.87 -4.80 7.02
C GLY A 131 16.17 -3.52 6.25
N PRO A 132 17.31 -3.47 5.53
CA PRO A 132 17.67 -2.31 4.72
C PRO A 132 16.67 -2.14 3.57
N GLN A 133 16.43 -0.88 3.19
CA GLN A 133 15.61 -0.58 2.03
C GLN A 133 16.29 -1.06 0.73
N PRO A 134 15.51 -1.40 -0.31
CA PRO A 134 16.05 -1.67 -1.63
C PRO A 134 16.82 -0.46 -2.18
N THR A 135 17.97 -0.71 -2.81
CA THR A 135 18.79 0.32 -3.47
C THR A 135 18.71 0.29 -5.00
N GLU A 136 18.00 -0.68 -5.57
CA GLU A 136 17.81 -0.84 -7.02
C GLU A 136 16.33 -0.68 -7.37
N PRO A 137 15.99 0.06 -8.45
CA PRO A 137 14.59 0.30 -8.83
C PRO A 137 13.82 -1.01 -9.05
N ARG A 138 12.55 -1.01 -8.63
CA ARG A 138 11.65 -2.17 -8.78
C ARG A 138 10.27 -1.70 -9.22
N ASP A 139 9.64 -2.50 -10.09
CA ASP A 139 8.28 -2.23 -10.57
C ASP A 139 7.20 -2.56 -9.55
N SER A 140 7.54 -3.25 -8.45
CA SER A 140 6.61 -3.66 -7.40
C SER A 140 7.34 -3.92 -6.08
N ALA A 141 6.66 -3.69 -4.96
CA ALA A 141 7.12 -4.11 -3.65
C ALA A 141 6.94 -5.62 -3.44
N THR A 142 7.89 -6.23 -2.74
CA THR A 142 7.76 -7.60 -2.23
C THR A 142 6.87 -7.58 -1.00
N VAL A 143 5.72 -8.26 -1.05
CA VAL A 143 4.86 -8.44 0.12
C VAL A 143 5.46 -9.54 1.00
N ARG A 144 5.67 -9.22 2.28
CA ARG A 144 6.08 -10.20 3.30
C ARG A 144 4.84 -10.70 4.03
N PRO A 145 4.72 -12.00 4.32
CA PRO A 145 3.62 -12.48 5.15
C PRO A 145 3.66 -11.81 6.54
N CYS A 146 2.49 -11.42 7.03
CA CYS A 146 2.32 -10.91 8.39
C CYS A 146 3.08 -11.73 9.44
N THR A 147 3.85 -11.04 10.29
CA THR A 147 4.44 -11.62 11.50
C THR A 147 4.03 -10.77 12.70
N PRO A 148 2.80 -10.96 13.23
CA PRO A 148 2.29 -10.08 14.27
C PRO A 148 3.14 -10.23 15.53
N PRO A 149 3.31 -9.16 16.33
CA PRO A 149 4.07 -9.25 17.56
C PRO A 149 3.45 -10.29 18.50
N ASP A 150 4.28 -11.05 19.22
CA ASP A 150 3.80 -12.00 20.21
C ASP A 150 2.84 -11.30 21.18
N ALA A 151 1.66 -11.89 21.42
CA ALA A 151 0.59 -11.31 22.23
C ALA A 151 1.00 -10.91 23.66
N GLY A 152 2.18 -11.37 24.14
CA GLY A 152 2.74 -11.02 25.43
C GLY A 152 3.64 -9.77 25.47
N THR A 153 4.03 -9.20 24.32
CA THR A 153 5.10 -8.19 24.27
C THR A 153 4.64 -6.80 23.79
N SER A 154 3.58 -6.68 22.96
CA SER A 154 3.35 -5.41 22.23
C SER A 154 1.94 -4.80 22.31
N ALA A 155 0.88 -5.57 22.59
CA ALA A 155 -0.49 -5.07 22.39
C ALA A 155 -0.98 -4.01 23.42
N ALA A 156 -0.37 -3.91 24.60
CA ALA A 156 -0.88 -3.07 25.68
C ALA A 156 -0.19 -1.71 25.84
N ALA A 157 0.95 -1.46 25.19
CA ALA A 157 1.79 -0.29 25.47
C ALA A 157 1.69 0.85 24.45
N SER A 158 1.24 0.57 23.22
CA SER A 158 1.28 1.56 22.12
C SER A 158 -0.05 1.78 21.41
N ALA A 159 -1.01 0.86 21.53
CA ALA A 159 -2.31 1.04 20.90
C ALA A 159 -3.12 2.11 21.67
N THR A 160 -3.57 3.13 20.95
CA THR A 160 -4.27 4.27 21.53
C THR A 160 -5.76 4.11 21.29
N PRO A 161 -6.62 4.27 22.32
CA PRO A 161 -8.06 4.26 22.11
C PRO A 161 -8.47 5.41 21.19
N THR A 162 -9.34 5.11 20.24
CA THR A 162 -9.89 6.12 19.32
C THR A 162 -10.77 7.12 20.12
N PRO A 163 -10.66 8.45 19.88
CA PRO A 163 -11.38 9.47 20.64
C PRO A 163 -12.91 9.49 20.41
#